data_AF-A0A523VCN1-F1
#
_entry.id   AF-A0A523VCN1-F1
#
_cell.length_a   1.000
_cell.length_b   1.000
_cell.length_c   1.000
_cell.angle_alpha   90.00
_cell.angle_beta   90.00
_cell.angle_gamma   90.00
#
_symmetry.space_group_name_H-M   'P 1'
#
loop_
_entity.id
_entity.type
_entity.pdbx_description
1 polymer ?
#
loop_
_entity_poly.entity_id
_entity_poly.type
_entity_poly.pdbx_seq_one_letter_code
_entity_poly.pdbx_strand_id
1 'polypeptide(L)'
;MPRDVRELIVRLTRENPRWGSMRIVGELRKLGYHVSSRTVRRYRRAMRRRPPSQSWRTFLRNHAPHIWAADFFTVQTLTLKTLYVFLFISHDRRRLVHLNVTAHPRAEWVWRQLIEATPWGSAAEVPFT
;
A
#
# COMPACT_ATOMS: atom_id res chain seq x y z
N MET A 1 0.01 20.69 -33.56
CA MET A 1 -1.31 20.99 -32.94
C MET A 1 -1.29 22.46 -32.54
N PRO A 2 -2.33 23.24 -32.88
CA PRO A 2 -2.40 24.66 -32.52
C PRO A 2 -2.37 24.86 -31.00
N ARG A 3 -1.79 25.98 -30.56
CA ARG A 3 -1.58 26.31 -29.14
C ARG A 3 -2.91 26.43 -28.39
N ASP A 4 -3.91 27.04 -29.02
CA ASP A 4 -5.22 27.31 -28.42
C ASP A 4 -5.95 26.01 -28.07
N VAL A 5 -5.85 24.98 -28.94
CA VAL A 5 -6.47 23.68 -28.69
C VAL A 5 -5.75 22.92 -27.58
N ARG A 6 -4.43 23.08 -27.46
CA ARG A 6 -3.66 22.53 -26.33
C ARG A 6 -4.08 23.19 -25.01
N GLU A 7 -4.20 24.52 -24.99
CA GLU A 7 -4.63 25.28 -23.83
C GLU A 7 -6.07 24.93 -23.44
N LEU A 8 -6.94 24.70 -24.41
CA LEU A 8 -8.30 24.23 -24.18
C LEU A 8 -8.34 22.83 -23.57
N ILE A 9 -7.55 21.87 -24.07
CA ILE A 9 -7.42 20.52 -23.46
C ILE A 9 -6.97 20.62 -22.01
N VAL A 10 -5.99 21.50 -21.76
CA VAL A 10 -5.41 21.73 -20.44
C VAL A 10 -6.47 22.27 -19.48
N ARG A 11 -7.21 23.29 -19.91
CA ARG A 11 -8.29 23.90 -19.15
C ARG A 11 -9.41 22.91 -18.84
N LEU A 12 -9.96 22.23 -19.85
CA LEU A 12 -11.02 21.23 -19.69
C LEU A 12 -10.62 20.10 -18.75
N THR A 13 -9.36 19.66 -18.79
CA THR A 13 -8.83 18.64 -17.89
C THR A 13 -8.79 19.10 -16.45
N ARG A 14 -8.38 20.36 -16.21
CA ARG A 14 -8.23 20.95 -14.88
C ARG A 14 -9.58 21.23 -14.23
N GLU A 15 -10.51 21.80 -14.99
CA GLU A 15 -11.86 22.14 -14.54
C GLU A 15 -12.73 20.89 -14.33
N ASN A 16 -12.44 19.78 -15.04
CA ASN A 16 -13.24 18.56 -14.99
C ASN A 16 -12.42 17.31 -14.64
N PRO A 17 -11.96 17.14 -13.37
CA PRO A 17 -11.04 16.06 -12.99
C PRO A 17 -11.59 14.63 -13.19
N ARG A 18 -12.93 14.49 -13.17
CA ARG A 18 -13.65 13.21 -13.34
C ARG A 18 -13.82 12.82 -14.81
N TRP A 19 -13.65 13.73 -15.76
CA TRP A 19 -13.88 13.43 -17.17
C TRP A 19 -12.79 12.52 -17.76
N GLY A 20 -13.22 11.47 -18.47
CA GLY A 20 -12.33 10.61 -19.24
C GLY A 20 -11.82 11.29 -20.52
N SER A 21 -10.74 10.74 -21.11
CA SER A 21 -10.16 11.32 -22.33
C SER A 21 -11.15 11.32 -23.52
N MET A 22 -12.02 10.32 -23.62
CA MET A 22 -13.06 10.25 -24.65
C MET A 22 -14.14 11.33 -24.47
N ARG A 23 -14.50 11.65 -23.22
CA ARG A 23 -15.47 12.72 -22.93
C ARG A 23 -14.94 14.08 -23.39
N ILE A 24 -13.67 14.37 -23.08
CA ILE A 24 -13.00 15.60 -23.52
C ILE A 24 -12.87 15.66 -25.05
N VAL A 25 -12.54 14.55 -25.72
CA VAL A 25 -12.54 14.49 -27.19
C VAL A 25 -13.92 14.82 -27.76
N GLY A 26 -15.00 14.31 -27.15
CA GLY A 26 -16.36 14.63 -27.54
C GLY A 26 -16.68 16.13 -27.43
N GLU A 27 -16.28 16.77 -26.32
CA GLU A 27 -16.49 18.21 -26.14
C GLU A 27 -15.65 19.06 -27.12
N LEU A 28 -14.40 18.66 -27.40
CA LEU A 28 -13.59 19.32 -28.42
C LEU A 28 -14.19 19.18 -29.81
N ARG A 29 -14.77 18.02 -30.11
CA ARG A 29 -15.43 17.77 -31.40
C ARG A 29 -16.65 18.69 -31.60
N LYS A 30 -17.43 18.96 -30.55
CA LYS A 30 -18.55 19.91 -30.61
C LYS A 30 -18.09 21.34 -30.94
N LEU A 31 -16.86 21.69 -30.60
CA LEU A 31 -16.23 22.98 -30.89
C LEU A 31 -15.48 23.00 -32.23
N GLY A 32 -15.63 21.97 -33.07
CA GLY A 32 -14.97 21.86 -34.37
C GLY A 32 -13.53 21.33 -34.33
N TYR A 33 -13.02 20.93 -33.16
CA TYR A 33 -11.67 20.41 -33.03
C TYR A 33 -11.61 18.88 -33.14
N HIS A 34 -10.86 18.39 -34.12
CA HIS A 34 -10.59 16.96 -34.30
C HIS A 34 -9.26 16.56 -33.65
N VAL A 35 -9.34 15.97 -32.45
CA VAL A 35 -8.17 15.55 -31.67
C VAL A 35 -8.31 14.07 -31.26
N SER A 36 -7.22 13.31 -31.37
CA SER A 36 -7.21 11.92 -30.92
C SER A 36 -7.31 11.79 -29.39
N SER A 37 -7.93 10.73 -28.91
CA SER A 37 -7.99 10.40 -27.47
C SER A 37 -6.60 10.20 -26.86
N ARG A 38 -5.63 9.74 -27.66
CA ARG A 38 -4.22 9.60 -27.28
C ARG A 38 -3.59 10.95 -26.97
N THR A 39 -3.86 11.98 -27.79
CA THR A 39 -3.37 13.35 -27.56
C THR A 39 -3.92 13.91 -26.26
N VAL A 40 -5.23 13.80 -26.03
CA VAL A 40 -5.87 14.23 -24.77
C VAL A 40 -5.27 13.48 -23.57
N ARG A 41 -5.10 12.16 -23.66
CA ARG A 41 -4.49 11.34 -22.61
C ARG A 41 -3.05 11.76 -22.28
N ARG A 42 -2.24 12.15 -23.29
CA ARG A 42 -0.87 12.66 -23.09
C ARG A 42 -0.87 13.90 -22.18
N TYR A 43 -1.73 14.88 -22.47
CA TYR A 43 -1.82 16.11 -21.67
C TYR A 43 -2.38 15.85 -20.27
N ARG A 44 -3.42 15.01 -20.15
CA ARG A 44 -3.96 14.61 -18.84
C ARG A 44 -2.92 13.92 -17.95
N ARG A 45 -2.11 13.02 -18.51
CA ARG A 45 -1.06 12.30 -17.76
C ARG A 45 0.03 13.24 -17.27
N ALA A 46 0.42 14.21 -18.09
CA ALA A 46 1.43 15.21 -17.71
C ALA A 46 0.98 16.03 -16.48
N MET A 47 -0.31 16.37 -16.39
CA MET A 47 -0.88 17.11 -15.25
C MET A 47 -1.06 16.28 -13.98
N ARG A 48 -1.35 14.99 -14.15
CA ARG A 48 -1.54 14.06 -13.02
C ARG A 48 -0.23 13.48 -12.50
N ARG A 49 0.92 13.99 -12.92
CA ARG A 49 2.21 13.60 -12.35
C ARG A 49 2.25 14.09 -10.90
N ARG A 50 1.84 13.22 -9.99
CA ARG A 50 2.12 13.39 -8.56
C ARG A 50 3.65 13.42 -8.39
N PRO A 51 4.16 14.17 -7.39
CA PRO A 51 5.54 13.98 -6.95
C PRO A 51 5.80 12.48 -6.74
N PRO A 52 7.02 12.00 -6.99
CA PRO A 52 7.36 10.62 -6.67
C PRO A 52 6.99 10.35 -5.21
N SER A 53 6.38 9.19 -4.96
CA SER A 53 6.13 8.73 -3.60
C SER A 53 7.46 8.63 -2.85
N GLN A 54 7.42 8.69 -1.52
CA GLN A 54 8.59 8.41 -0.71
C GLN A 54 9.21 7.05 -1.11
N SER A 55 10.54 6.96 -1.06
CA SER A 55 11.22 5.70 -1.32
C SER A 55 10.86 4.67 -0.24
N TRP A 56 10.90 3.38 -0.58
CA TRP A 56 10.67 2.31 0.39
C TRP A 56 11.62 2.40 1.59
N ARG A 57 12.89 2.78 1.37
CA ARG A 57 13.86 2.99 2.46
C ARG A 57 13.46 4.13 3.39
N THR A 58 12.96 5.23 2.84
CA THR A 58 12.48 6.37 3.62
C THR A 58 11.26 6.00 4.45
N PHE A 59 10.31 5.29 3.84
CA PHE A 59 9.12 4.77 4.52
C PHE A 59 9.52 3.86 5.70
N LEU A 60 10.37 2.85 5.46
CA LEU A 60 10.81 1.95 6.52
C LEU A 60 11.56 2.69 7.63
N ARG A 61 12.45 3.63 7.31
CA ARG A 61 13.13 4.42 8.34
C ARG A 61 12.15 5.20 9.22
N ASN A 62 11.10 5.76 8.63
CA ASN A 62 10.12 6.56 9.36
C ASN A 62 9.15 5.70 10.18
N HIS A 63 8.83 4.48 9.72
CA HIS A 63 7.75 3.67 10.29
C HIS A 63 8.23 2.41 11.03
N ALA A 64 9.46 1.93 10.82
CA ALA A 64 10.01 0.74 11.48
C ALA A 64 9.83 0.71 13.02
N PRO A 65 9.96 1.84 13.76
CA PRO A 65 9.68 1.87 15.21
C PRO A 65 8.23 1.56 15.61
N HIS A 66 7.30 1.65 14.67
CA HIS A 66 5.86 1.58 14.92
C HIS A 66 5.15 0.47 14.13
N ILE A 67 5.89 -0.33 13.36
CA ILE A 67 5.34 -1.44 12.59
C ILE A 67 5.97 -2.76 13.04
N TRP A 68 5.14 -3.79 13.07
CA TRP A 68 5.56 -5.16 13.32
C TRP A 68 5.31 -6.00 12.08
N ALA A 69 6.15 -7.01 11.90
CA ALA A 69 5.93 -8.08 10.95
C ALA A 69 5.31 -9.26 11.70
N ALA A 70 4.33 -9.92 11.09
CA ALA A 70 3.82 -11.19 11.58
C ALA A 70 3.95 -12.21 10.45
N ASP A 71 4.42 -13.42 10.78
CA ASP A 71 4.57 -14.47 9.79
C ASP A 71 4.40 -15.86 10.41
N PHE A 72 4.16 -16.85 9.54
CA PHE A 72 4.10 -18.25 9.87
C PHE A 72 5.26 -19.01 9.24
N PHE A 73 5.83 -19.95 10.00
CA PHE A 73 6.63 -21.02 9.41
C PHE A 73 6.22 -22.37 9.99
N THR A 74 6.48 -23.42 9.23
CA THR A 74 6.12 -24.80 9.61
C THR A 74 7.33 -25.54 10.15
N VAL A 75 7.13 -26.30 11.22
CA VAL A 75 8.11 -27.27 11.72
C VAL A 75 7.52 -28.67 11.64
N GLN A 76 8.32 -29.63 11.17
CA GLN A 76 7.95 -31.04 11.13
C GLN A 76 8.46 -31.71 12.41
N THR A 77 7.59 -32.43 13.11
CA THR A 77 8.00 -33.24 14.25
C THR A 77 8.63 -34.55 13.80
N LEU A 78 9.36 -35.22 14.70
CA LEU A 78 9.87 -36.59 14.46
C LEU A 78 8.74 -37.60 14.16
N THR A 79 7.53 -37.31 14.63
CA THR A 79 6.30 -38.09 14.37
C THR A 79 5.57 -37.67 13.09
N LEU A 80 6.22 -36.92 12.19
CA LEU A 80 5.68 -36.42 10.92
C LEU A 80 4.40 -35.57 11.07
N LYS A 81 4.25 -34.89 12.21
CA LYS A 81 3.19 -33.90 12.41
C LYS A 81 3.71 -32.53 12.02
N THR A 82 2.91 -31.79 11.28
CA THR A 82 3.19 -30.39 10.96
C THR A 82 2.67 -29.50 12.08
N LEU A 83 3.55 -28.68 12.66
CA LEU A 83 3.18 -27.60 13.55
C LEU A 83 3.46 -26.26 12.87
N TYR A 84 2.62 -25.29 13.16
CA TYR A 84 2.71 -23.93 12.66
C TYR A 84 3.20 -23.04 13.78
N VAL A 85 4.31 -22.37 13.55
CA VAL A 85 4.87 -21.37 14.45
C VAL A 85 4.47 -20.01 13.94
N PHE A 86 3.78 -19.24 14.78
CA PHE A 86 3.41 -17.85 14.51
C PHE A 86 4.32 -16.92 15.28
N LEU A 87 4.87 -15.92 14.61
CA LEU A 87 5.83 -14.98 15.20
C LEU A 87 5.43 -13.53 14.92
N PHE A 88 5.71 -12.67 15.88
CA PHE A 88 5.71 -11.22 15.70
C PHE A 88 7.12 -10.67 15.89
N ILE A 89 7.59 -9.86 14.95
CA ILE A 89 8.91 -9.21 15.03
C ILE A 89 8.74 -7.69 14.89
N SER A 90 9.39 -6.93 15.77
CA SER A 90 9.50 -5.48 15.64
C SER A 90 10.46 -5.11 14.51
N HIS A 91 10.07 -4.21 13.60
CA HIS A 91 10.92 -3.87 12.46
C HIS A 91 12.11 -2.96 12.79
N ASP A 92 12.11 -2.30 13.95
CA ASP A 92 13.15 -1.37 14.39
C ASP A 92 14.51 -2.05 14.62
N ARG A 93 14.52 -3.12 15.43
CA ARG A 93 15.69 -3.88 15.88
C ARG A 93 15.57 -5.36 15.56
N ARG A 94 14.52 -5.77 14.83
CA ARG A 94 14.22 -7.18 14.51
C ARG A 94 14.08 -8.03 15.78
N ARG A 95 13.44 -7.49 16.83
CA ARG A 95 13.22 -8.23 18.07
C ARG A 95 11.97 -9.08 17.96
N LEU A 96 12.07 -10.34 18.39
CA LEU A 96 10.91 -11.21 18.56
C LEU A 96 10.05 -10.67 19.71
N VAL A 97 8.81 -10.31 19.41
CA VAL A 97 7.84 -9.75 20.36
C VAL A 97 6.97 -10.86 20.94
N HIS A 98 6.53 -11.78 20.09
CA HIS A 98 5.64 -12.87 20.47
C HIS A 98 5.90 -14.09 19.60
N LEU A 99 5.81 -15.29 20.18
CA LEU A 99 5.92 -16.55 19.48
C LEU A 99 4.96 -17.55 20.09
N ASN A 100 4.18 -18.22 19.23
CA ASN A 100 3.33 -19.31 19.67
C ASN A 100 3.24 -20.40 18.61
N VAL A 101 2.90 -21.61 19.03
CA VAL A 101 2.90 -22.81 18.17
C VAL A 101 1.53 -23.48 18.25
N THR A 102 1.01 -23.89 17.09
CA THR A 102 -0.26 -24.60 17.01
C THR A 102 -0.24 -25.66 15.91
N ALA A 103 -0.97 -26.75 16.13
CA ALA A 103 -1.26 -27.71 15.06
C ALA A 103 -2.42 -27.23 14.16
N HIS A 104 -3.18 -26.22 14.60
CA HIS A 104 -4.40 -25.74 13.95
C HIS A 104 -4.39 -24.21 13.86
N PRO A 105 -3.72 -23.61 12.85
CA PRO A 105 -3.57 -22.16 12.70
C PRO A 105 -4.85 -21.51 12.13
N ARG A 106 -5.96 -21.68 12.85
CA ARG A 106 -7.26 -21.12 12.44
C ARG A 106 -7.33 -19.62 12.72
N ALA A 107 -8.22 -18.93 12.01
CA ALA A 107 -8.34 -17.47 12.11
C ALA A 107 -8.64 -17.00 13.55
N GLU A 108 -9.50 -17.71 14.29
CA GLU A 108 -9.82 -17.38 15.68
C GLU A 108 -8.59 -17.46 16.60
N TRP A 109 -7.70 -18.43 16.34
CA TRP A 109 -6.46 -18.57 17.08
C TRP A 109 -5.50 -17.43 16.73
N VAL A 110 -5.34 -17.10 15.44
CA VAL A 110 -4.52 -15.96 14.99
C VAL A 110 -4.98 -14.65 15.63
N TRP A 111 -6.28 -14.40 15.67
CA TRP A 111 -6.83 -13.21 16.30
C TRP A 111 -6.49 -13.12 17.79
N ARG A 112 -6.55 -14.26 18.51
CA ARG A 112 -6.11 -14.31 19.90
C ARG A 112 -4.64 -13.96 20.04
N GLN A 113 -3.77 -14.52 19.18
CA GLN A 113 -2.35 -14.21 19.20
C GLN A 113 -2.05 -12.75 18.91
N LEU A 114 -2.81 -12.12 18.01
CA LEU A 114 -2.67 -10.68 17.75
C LEU A 114 -3.05 -9.84 18.97
N ILE A 115 -4.14 -10.19 19.66
CA ILE A 115 -4.57 -9.49 20.88
C ILE A 115 -3.53 -9.67 21.99
N GLU A 116 -2.99 -10.87 22.17
CA GLU A 116 -1.94 -11.16 23.17
C GLU A 116 -0.62 -10.44 22.85
N ALA A 117 -0.27 -10.32 21.57
CA ALA A 117 0.96 -9.66 21.12
C ALA A 117 0.86 -8.12 21.12
N THR A 118 -0.35 -7.56 20.95
CA THR A 118 -0.58 -6.10 20.94
C THR A 118 -0.85 -5.59 22.35
N PRO A 119 -0.21 -4.50 22.79
CA PRO A 119 -0.25 -4.09 24.17
C PRO A 119 -1.54 -3.31 24.41
N TRP A 120 -2.61 -4.00 24.81
CA TRP A 120 -3.71 -3.39 25.55
C TRP A 120 -3.53 -3.54 27.07
N GLY A 121 -2.28 -3.76 27.54
CA GLY A 121 -2.02 -4.02 28.95
C GLY A 121 -0.56 -4.06 29.42
N SER A 122 0.42 -3.72 28.59
CA SER A 122 1.82 -3.60 29.05
C SER A 122 2.60 -2.66 28.15
N ALA A 123 2.87 -1.46 28.67
CA ALA A 123 3.99 -0.67 28.18
C ALA A 123 5.25 -1.55 28.19
N ALA A 124 6.13 -1.32 27.25
CA ALA A 124 7.38 -2.04 27.12
C ALA A 124 8.16 -2.11 28.45
N GLU A 125 8.06 -3.24 29.13
CA GLU A 125 9.09 -3.69 30.06
C GLU A 125 9.56 -5.05 29.57
N VAL A 126 10.74 -5.05 28.96
CA VAL A 126 11.52 -6.27 28.81
C VAL A 126 12.76 -6.10 29.69
N PRO A 127 12.71 -6.47 30.98
CA PRO A 127 13.92 -6.64 31.76
C PRO A 127 14.40 -8.07 31.53
N PHE A 128 15.55 -8.25 30.89
CA PHE A 128 16.39 -9.40 31.17
C PHE A 128 17.85 -8.94 31.17
N THR A 129 18.45 -9.07 32.35
CA THR A 129 19.88 -9.12 32.64
C THR A 129 20.58 -10.17 31.80
#